data_AF-A0A4V2ABH2-F1
#
_entry.id   AF-A0A4V2ABH2-F1
#
_cell.length_a   1.000
_cell.length_b   1.000
_cell.length_c   1.000
_cell.angle_alpha   90.00
_cell.angle_beta   90.00
_cell.angle_gamma   90.00
#
_symmetry.space_group_name_H-M   'P 1'
#
loop_
_entity.id
_entity.type
_entity.pdbx_description
1 polymer ?
#
loop_
_entity_poly.entity_id
_entity_poly.type
_entity_poly.pdbx_seq_one_letter_code
_entity_poly.pdbx_strand_id
1 'polypeptide(L)'
;MPQQIFGDCHGTAQADASYCHKLHKLLEHCMQQIVIIHQQLNALSPTDQHFDQESDQLHDRLNALQERRRFYQTQLINLPGATAPSQQPLKQSILF
;
A
#
# COMPACT_ATOMS: atom_id res chain seq x y z
N MET A 1 21.68 14.69 42.74
CA MET A 1 20.67 13.89 42.02
C MET A 1 20.31 14.61 40.72
N PRO A 2 21.00 14.39 39.59
CA PRO A 2 20.55 14.94 38.31
C PRO A 2 19.64 13.93 37.60
N GLN A 3 18.44 14.40 37.26
CA GLN A 3 17.45 13.73 36.43
C GLN A 3 17.98 13.61 35.00
N GLN A 4 18.24 12.38 34.52
CA GLN A 4 18.34 12.11 33.09
C GLN A 4 17.03 11.48 32.63
N ILE A 5 16.20 12.34 32.05
CA ILE A 5 15.01 12.01 31.25
C ILE A 5 15.54 11.28 29.99
N PHE A 6 15.71 9.96 30.08
CA PHE A 6 15.78 9.13 28.89
C PHE A 6 14.36 9.08 28.32
N GLY A 7 14.08 9.97 27.37
CA GLY A 7 12.84 9.96 26.63
C GLY A 7 12.63 8.62 25.94
N ASP A 8 11.41 8.10 26.09
CA ASP A 8 10.86 6.85 25.55
C ASP A 8 10.86 6.78 24.00
N CYS A 9 12.01 6.90 23.35
CA CYS A 9 12.13 6.82 21.89
C CYS A 9 11.92 5.38 21.35
N HIS A 10 11.81 4.37 22.22
CA HIS A 10 11.59 2.98 21.80
C HIS A 10 10.11 2.65 21.53
N GLY A 11 9.16 3.37 22.11
CA GLY A 11 7.73 3.10 21.94
C GLY A 11 7.19 3.50 20.57
N THR A 12 7.67 4.62 20.03
CA THR A 12 7.22 5.17 18.74
C THR A 12 7.80 4.40 17.57
N ALA A 13 9.11 4.13 17.55
CA ALA A 13 9.75 3.39 16.46
C ALA A 13 9.22 1.95 16.30
N GLN A 14 8.93 1.25 17.41
CA GLN A 14 8.34 -0.09 17.36
C GLN A 14 6.86 -0.06 16.92
N ALA A 15 6.11 0.96 17.34
CA ALA A 15 4.73 1.16 16.91
C ALA A 15 4.65 1.49 15.42
N ASP A 16 5.56 2.33 14.92
CA ASP A 16 5.65 2.72 13.50
C ASP A 16 6.08 1.54 12.62
N ALA A 17 7.05 0.73 13.07
CA ALA A 17 7.43 -0.50 12.38
C ALA A 17 6.28 -1.53 12.36
N SER A 18 5.55 -1.69 13.46
CA SER A 18 4.37 -2.57 13.52
C SER A 18 3.24 -2.08 12.61
N TYR A 19 3.01 -0.77 12.57
CA TYR A 19 2.01 -0.15 11.69
C TYR A 19 2.39 -0.29 10.22
N CYS A 20 3.64 -0.02 9.85
CA CYS A 20 4.18 -0.24 8.51
C CYS A 20 4.03 -1.70 8.07
N HIS A 21 4.41 -2.66 8.93
CA HIS A 21 4.25 -4.09 8.65
C HIS A 21 2.77 -4.48 8.43
N LYS A 22 1.85 -3.94 9.23
CA LYS A 22 0.40 -4.17 9.05
C LYS A 22 -0.10 -3.60 7.72
N LEU A 23 0.32 -2.39 7.35
CA LEU A 23 -0.03 -1.79 6.06
C LEU A 23 0.47 -2.62 4.88
N HIS A 24 1.71 -3.14 4.96
CA HIS A 24 2.24 -4.04 3.93
C HIS A 24 1.41 -5.32 3.79
N LYS A 25 1.03 -5.96 4.89
CA LYS A 25 0.15 -7.16 4.85
C LYS A 25 -1.23 -6.86 4.25
N LEU A 26 -1.82 -5.72 4.61
CA LEU A 26 -3.11 -5.30 4.05
C LEU A 26 -3.00 -5.00 2.56
N LEU A 27 -1.90 -4.38 2.13
CA LEU A 27 -1.62 -4.10 0.73
C LEU A 27 -1.44 -5.39 -0.08
N GLU A 28 -0.66 -6.34 0.43
CA GLU A 28 -0.47 -7.65 -0.18
C GLU A 28 -1.80 -8.39 -0.33
N HIS A 29 -2.62 -8.41 0.73
CA HIS A 29 -3.95 -9.00 0.68
C HIS A 29 -4.85 -8.32 -0.36
N CYS A 30 -4.84 -6.99 -0.45
CA CYS A 30 -5.57 -6.27 -1.51
C CYS A 30 -5.09 -6.67 -2.91
N MET A 31 -3.78 -6.80 -3.13
CA MET A 31 -3.23 -7.22 -4.41
C MET A 31 -3.61 -8.65 -4.78
N GLN A 32 -3.56 -9.59 -3.83
CA GLN A 32 -4.01 -10.97 -4.04
C GLN A 32 -5.50 -11.03 -4.41
N GLN A 33 -6.35 -10.29 -3.71
CA GLN A 33 -7.79 -10.23 -4.01
C GLN A 33 -8.08 -9.61 -5.38
N ILE A 34 -7.33 -8.58 -5.78
CA ILE A 34 -7.44 -7.98 -7.13
C ILE A 34 -7.14 -9.02 -8.22
N VAL A 35 -6.08 -9.82 -8.04
CA VAL A 35 -5.73 -10.89 -8.99
C VAL A 35 -6.84 -11.93 -9.09
N ILE A 36 -7.42 -12.34 -7.96
CA ILE A 36 -8.54 -13.30 -7.93
C ILE A 36 -9.76 -12.73 -8.68
N ILE A 37 -10.12 -11.47 -8.45
CA ILE A 37 -11.26 -10.86 -9.14
C ILE A 37 -11.01 -10.76 -10.65
N HIS A 38 -9.79 -10.43 -11.08
CA HIS A 38 -9.45 -10.45 -12.50
C HIS A 38 -9.56 -11.86 -13.10
N GLN A 39 -9.17 -12.91 -12.35
CA GLN A 39 -9.37 -14.29 -12.80
C GLN A 39 -10.86 -14.65 -12.89
N GLN A 40 -11.68 -14.21 -11.94
CA GLN A 40 -13.13 -14.41 -11.97
C GLN A 40 -13.78 -13.70 -13.16
N LEU A 41 -13.41 -12.45 -13.42
CA LEU A 41 -13.89 -11.69 -14.58
C LEU A 41 -13.49 -12.36 -15.90
N ASN A 42 -12.28 -12.90 -16.00
CA ASN A 42 -11.82 -13.62 -17.19
C ASN A 42 -12.49 -14.99 -17.37
N ALA A 43 -12.93 -15.62 -16.27
CA ALA A 43 -13.64 -16.90 -16.30
C ALA A 43 -15.15 -16.73 -16.54
N LEU A 44 -15.67 -15.51 -16.40
CA LEU A 44 -17.07 -15.18 -16.59
C LEU A 44 -17.45 -15.30 -18.07
N SER A 45 -18.48 -16.09 -18.39
CA SER A 45 -18.92 -16.28 -19.77
C SER A 45 -20.04 -15.31 -20.14
N PRO A 46 -19.95 -14.59 -21.28
CA PRO A 46 -21.00 -13.67 -21.73
C PRO A 46 -22.31 -14.36 -22.11
N THR A 47 -22.35 -15.69 -22.12
CA THR A 47 -23.56 -16.48 -22.37
C THR A 47 -24.40 -16.75 -21.12
N ASP A 48 -23.88 -16.44 -19.93
CA ASP A 48 -24.64 -16.62 -18.68
C ASP A 48 -25.69 -15.53 -18.50
N GLN A 49 -26.92 -15.93 -18.13
CA GLN A 49 -28.03 -14.99 -17.87
C GLN A 49 -27.74 -13.98 -16.75
N HIS A 50 -26.76 -14.26 -15.90
CA HIS A 50 -26.33 -13.39 -14.81
C HIS A 50 -25.00 -12.68 -15.08
N PHE A 51 -24.44 -12.79 -16.29
CA PHE A 51 -23.13 -12.26 -16.64
C PHE A 51 -23.00 -10.77 -16.30
N ASP A 52 -23.96 -9.94 -16.73
CA ASP A 52 -23.89 -8.50 -16.51
C ASP A 52 -23.90 -8.16 -15.01
N GLN A 53 -24.78 -8.80 -14.24
CA GLN A 53 -24.91 -8.54 -12.81
C GLN A 53 -23.68 -9.02 -12.02
N GLU A 54 -23.13 -10.19 -12.34
CA GLU A 54 -21.95 -10.72 -11.68
C GLU A 54 -20.68 -9.96 -12.10
N SER A 55 -20.58 -9.58 -13.37
CA SER A 55 -19.53 -8.71 -13.89
C SER A 55 -19.53 -7.37 -13.16
N ASP A 56 -20.69 -6.70 -13.04
CA ASP A 56 -20.80 -5.41 -12.35
C ASP A 56 -20.37 -5.53 -10.88
N GLN A 57 -20.80 -6.58 -10.17
CA GLN A 57 -20.40 -6.82 -8.77
C GLN A 57 -18.89 -7.03 -8.62
N LEU A 58 -18.28 -7.76 -9.55
CA LEU A 58 -16.83 -7.98 -9.56
C LEU A 58 -16.08 -6.68 -9.86
N HIS A 59 -16.57 -5.84 -10.77
CA HIS A 59 -16.00 -4.53 -11.05
C HIS A 59 -16.12 -3.56 -9.86
N ASP A 60 -17.26 -3.52 -9.17
CA ASP A 60 -17.43 -2.72 -7.96
C ASP A 60 -16.46 -3.14 -6.85
N ARG A 61 -16.33 -4.46 -6.65
CA ARG A 61 -15.40 -5.01 -5.67
C ARG A 61 -13.94 -4.74 -6.05
N LEU A 62 -13.61 -4.77 -7.34
CA LEU A 62 -12.30 -4.41 -7.86
C LEU A 62 -11.99 -2.93 -7.57
N ASN A 63 -12.91 -2.03 -7.85
CA ASN A 63 -12.77 -0.60 -7.59
C ASN A 63 -12.52 -0.32 -6.11
N ALA A 64 -13.32 -0.92 -5.22
CA ALA A 64 -13.13 -0.77 -3.78
C ALA A 64 -11.76 -1.29 -3.30
N LEU A 65 -11.25 -2.38 -3.87
CA LEU A 65 -9.92 -2.89 -3.54
C LEU A 65 -8.81 -1.99 -4.07
N GLN A 66 -8.97 -1.40 -5.27
CA GLN A 66 -8.02 -0.46 -5.82
C GLN A 66 -7.93 0.82 -4.99
N GLU A 67 -9.06 1.33 -4.49
CA GLU A 67 -9.07 2.48 -3.58
C GLU A 67 -8.36 2.17 -2.26
N ARG A 68 -8.65 1.02 -1.64
CA ARG A 68 -7.95 0.57 -0.43
C ARG A 68 -6.46 0.39 -0.66
N ARG A 69 -6.07 -0.16 -1.81
CA ARG A 69 -4.67 -0.28 -2.23
C ARG A 69 -3.99 1.09 -2.30
N ARG A 70 -4.60 2.05 -3.00
CA ARG A 70 -4.08 3.43 -3.08
C ARG A 70 -3.94 4.05 -1.69
N PHE A 71 -4.96 3.90 -0.84
CA PHE A 71 -4.93 4.39 0.53
C PHE A 71 -3.74 3.82 1.32
N TYR A 72 -3.56 2.50 1.34
CA TYR A 72 -2.43 1.89 2.07
C TYR A 72 -1.07 2.27 1.48
N GLN A 73 -0.95 2.40 0.15
CA GLN A 73 0.26 2.89 -0.49
C GLN A 73 0.58 4.33 -0.09
N THR A 74 -0.41 5.22 -0.07
CA THR A 74 -0.24 6.60 0.37
C THR A 74 0.17 6.67 1.84
N GLN A 75 -0.42 5.85 2.72
CA GLN A 75 -0.01 5.77 4.12
C GLN A 75 1.44 5.26 4.28
N LEU A 76 1.88 4.31 3.45
CA LEU A 76 3.27 3.83 3.42
C LEU A 76 4.26 4.89 2.93
N ILE A 77 3.88 5.70 1.94
CA ILE A 77 4.73 6.81 1.42
C ILE A 77 4.85 7.94 2.45
N ASN A 78 3.76 8.26 3.15
CA ASN A 78 3.69 9.36 4.11
C ASN A 78 4.21 8.99 5.51
N LEU A 79 4.65 7.76 5.73
CA LEU A 79 5.20 7.31 7.01
C LEU A 79 6.54 8.03 7.30
N PRO A 80 6.64 8.84 8.37
CA PRO A 80 7.87 9.54 8.74
C PRO A 80 8.91 8.51 9.18
N GLY A 81 9.78 8.12 8.25
CA GLY A 81 10.70 7.00 8.43
C GLY A 81 10.99 6.21 7.16
N ALA A 82 10.24 6.43 6.08
CA ALA A 82 10.73 6.16 4.73
C ALA A 82 11.86 7.17 4.46
N THR A 83 13.07 6.83 4.90
CA THR A 83 14.30 7.50 4.49
C THR A 83 14.25 7.69 2.99
N ALA A 84 14.07 8.94 2.56
CA ALA A 84 14.51 9.35 1.24
C ALA A 84 15.96 8.85 1.14
N PRO A 85 16.31 7.94 0.22
CA PRO A 85 17.70 7.67 -0.04
C PRO A 85 18.26 8.99 -0.56
N SER A 86 19.09 9.62 0.27
CA SER A 86 20.09 10.61 -0.08
C SER A 86 19.99 11.10 -1.53
N GLN A 87 19.05 12.01 -1.82
CA GLN A 87 19.16 12.82 -3.02
C GLN A 87 20.27 13.83 -2.76
N GLN A 88 21.52 13.35 -2.88
CA GLN A 88 22.63 14.22 -3.19
C GLN A 88 22.23 14.96 -4.48
N PRO A 89 22.27 16.31 -4.51
CA PRO A 89 22.14 17.01 -5.77
C PRO A 89 23.29 16.53 -6.65
N LEU A 90 22.97 15.84 -7.75
CA LEU A 90 23.89 15.55 -8.82
C LEU A 90 24.43 16.91 -9.30
N LYS A 91 25.64 17.27 -8.83
CA LYS A 91 26.42 18.36 -9.40
C LYS A 91 26.57 18.03 -10.87
N GLN A 92 25.91 18.80 -11.72
CA GLN A 92 26.16 18.84 -13.15
C GLN A 92 27.62 19.19 -13.37
N SER A 93 28.48 18.18 -13.52
CA SER A 93 29.79 18.36 -14.13
C SER A 93 29.58 18.49 -15.62
N ILE A 94 29.29 19.71 -16.06
CA ILE A 94 29.57 20.12 -17.44
C ILE A 94 31.09 20.15 -17.54
N LEU A 95 31.67 19.24 -18.32
CA LEU A 95 33.03 19.39 -18.82
C LEU A 95 32.93 19.74 -20.31
N PHE A 96 33.54 20.88 -20.61
CA PHE A 96 33.87 21.39 -21.93
C PHE A 96 34.76 20.41 -22.69
#